data_AF-A0A2V8ZUZ3-F1
#
_entry.id   AF-A0A2V8ZUZ3-F1
#
_cell.length_a   1.000
_cell.length_b   1.000
_cell.length_c   1.000
_cell.angle_alpha   90.00
_cell.angle_beta   90.00
_cell.angle_gamma   90.00
#
_symmetry.space_group_name_H-M   'P 1'
#
loop_
_entity.id
_entity.type
_entity.pdbx_description
1 polymer ?
#
loop_
_entity_poly.entity_id
_entity_poly.type
_entity_poly.pdbx_seq_one_letter_code
_entity_poly.pdbx_strand_id
1 'polypeptide(L)'
;MALTHKLRKPVASGEALRSRNKVLVAGVFLALGVAGVLGFLLWGCGAGTSAPVSPPPPAAVQPLQVSDVQNIVQAAVNSVGVDMVVAVVDRAGFVLGVFRTPNAPAMSTGNFGQPVDANDLAVALGRTGAFFSNDQAPLSSRTVRFISGIHFPPGVANQPPADLYGIENTNRGCTLVNDPNFQSKIPPSLMLNGGFGPGVVTGKADTNDSSATAVNPGGVPIFYNNVVLGGIGVVTSVNNANVAEFAAFTGSTTARTGPSDSFGPTPAAPGVVFISGVALPFVNQTSLPAGFSPGSVAGTGSFLIPPTNSQGQPPEGDLIAPAAGPLGGLSAADVKQILDNAEATANTTRAAIRLPIGSRTKMVVAVADLDGTIIGLRRMPDSTVFSIDVAVTKARNMVYFNSNSRTAAELNGVPLGRAVTNRTIGFGAHPLYPPGIDGTSAGPFLGLYAMDVANPCTQGSQTGATNANKSGIVFFPGSAGLYRNGTLVGGLGVSGDGVDEDDYVTNGGTFGFEAPTSIRADQITDQGVRLPYFKFPRNPTN
;
A
#
# COMPACT_ATOMS: atom_id res chain seq x y z
N MET A 1 39.26 72.76 -15.60
CA MET A 1 40.62 72.53 -16.15
C MET A 1 40.59 71.23 -16.93
N ALA A 2 40.88 71.30 -18.23
CA ALA A 2 40.83 70.17 -19.16
C ALA A 2 42.07 69.27 -19.00
N LEU A 3 41.88 67.96 -18.82
CA LEU A 3 42.93 66.95 -18.85
C LEU A 3 43.00 66.35 -20.25
N THR A 4 44.02 66.73 -21.01
CA THR A 4 44.31 66.20 -22.36
C THR A 4 45.03 64.86 -22.23
N HIS A 5 44.34 63.76 -22.52
CA HIS A 5 44.96 62.43 -22.62
C HIS A 5 45.61 62.25 -24.00
N LYS A 6 46.94 62.05 -24.02
CA LYS A 6 47.69 61.61 -25.21
C LYS A 6 47.36 60.15 -25.52
N LEU A 7 46.90 59.87 -26.74
CA LEU A 7 46.70 58.52 -27.27
C LEU A 7 48.05 57.78 -27.46
N ARG A 8 48.14 56.54 -26.97
CA ARG A 8 49.30 55.65 -27.18
C ARG A 8 49.34 55.17 -28.64
N LYS A 9 50.55 55.11 -29.21
CA LYS A 9 50.81 54.64 -30.59
C LYS A 9 50.24 53.23 -30.83
N PRO A 10 49.74 52.92 -32.04
CA PRO A 10 49.27 51.58 -32.38
C PRO A 10 50.44 50.59 -32.44
N VAL A 11 50.21 49.39 -31.90
CA VAL A 11 51.14 48.25 -31.97
C VAL A 11 51.26 47.80 -33.43
N ALA A 12 52.48 47.55 -33.89
CA ALA A 12 52.73 47.13 -35.27
C ALA A 12 51.95 45.83 -35.60
N SER A 13 51.19 45.85 -36.70
CA SER A 13 50.25 44.80 -37.12
C SER A 13 50.85 43.38 -37.19
N GLY A 14 52.17 43.26 -37.35
CA GLY A 14 52.89 41.99 -37.36
C GLY A 14 52.98 41.29 -35.99
N GLU A 15 53.05 42.04 -34.89
CA GLU A 15 53.14 41.45 -33.54
C GLU A 15 51.77 40.96 -33.05
N ALA A 16 50.70 41.67 -33.41
CA ALA A 16 49.33 41.26 -33.13
C ALA A 16 48.96 39.95 -33.86
N LEU A 17 49.39 39.79 -35.13
CA LEU A 17 49.15 38.58 -35.91
C LEU A 17 49.92 37.36 -35.35
N ARG A 18 51.19 37.55 -34.94
CA ARG A 18 51.99 36.48 -34.30
C ARG A 18 51.42 36.05 -32.95
N SER A 19 50.93 37.00 -32.16
CA SER A 19 50.27 36.70 -30.88
C SER A 19 48.98 35.89 -31.10
N ARG A 20 48.15 36.29 -32.07
CA ARG A 20 46.90 35.58 -32.41
C ARG A 20 47.15 34.15 -32.89
N ASN A 21 48.17 33.93 -33.72
CA ASN A 21 48.51 32.59 -34.21
C ASN A 21 49.02 31.67 -33.09
N LYS A 22 49.78 32.20 -32.11
CA LYS A 22 50.21 31.43 -30.93
C LYS A 22 49.02 31.00 -30.07
N VAL A 23 48.05 31.90 -29.86
CA VAL A 23 46.82 31.61 -29.09
C VAL A 23 45.93 30.59 -29.81
N LEU A 24 45.80 30.71 -31.14
CA LEU A 24 45.03 29.76 -31.95
C LEU A 24 45.65 28.35 -31.93
N VAL A 25 46.96 28.23 -32.10
CA VAL A 25 47.65 26.94 -32.05
C VAL A 25 47.51 26.30 -30.66
N ALA A 26 47.68 27.07 -29.58
CA ALA A 26 47.46 26.59 -28.22
C ALA A 26 46.01 26.13 -27.98
N GLY A 27 45.02 26.88 -28.51
CA GLY A 27 43.61 26.52 -28.41
C GLY A 27 43.26 25.24 -29.16
N VAL A 28 43.84 25.00 -30.34
CA VAL A 28 43.63 23.77 -31.13
C VAL A 28 44.24 22.56 -30.41
N PHE A 29 45.44 22.69 -29.84
CA PHE A 29 46.05 21.59 -29.07
C PHE A 29 45.27 21.30 -27.78
N LEU A 30 44.74 22.31 -27.10
CA LEU A 30 43.90 22.12 -25.92
C LEU A 30 42.58 21.42 -26.28
N ALA A 31 41.93 21.80 -27.38
CA ALA A 31 40.68 21.18 -27.84
C ALA A 31 40.89 19.71 -28.26
N LEU A 32 41.99 19.40 -28.96
CA LEU A 32 42.35 18.03 -29.31
C LEU A 32 42.72 17.19 -28.07
N GLY A 33 43.39 17.80 -27.07
CA GLY A 33 43.67 17.16 -25.79
C GLY A 33 42.40 16.83 -25.01
N VAL A 34 41.45 17.76 -24.92
CA VAL A 34 40.14 17.54 -24.26
C VAL A 34 39.32 16.48 -24.99
N ALA A 35 39.28 16.52 -26.33
CA ALA A 35 38.59 15.50 -27.13
C ALA A 35 39.23 14.11 -26.99
N GLY A 36 40.57 14.04 -26.92
CA GLY A 36 41.30 12.79 -26.66
C GLY A 36 41.04 12.21 -25.27
N VAL A 37 40.99 13.06 -24.23
CA VAL A 37 40.64 12.65 -22.87
C VAL A 37 39.19 12.19 -22.76
N LEU A 38 38.25 12.86 -23.44
CA LEU A 38 36.85 12.42 -23.53
C LEU A 38 36.71 11.10 -24.30
N GLY A 39 37.48 10.89 -25.37
CA GLY A 39 37.52 9.62 -26.09
C GLY A 39 38.06 8.47 -25.24
N PHE A 40 39.12 8.72 -24.45
CA PHE A 40 39.67 7.74 -23.50
C PHE A 40 38.73 7.44 -22.32
N LEU A 41 38.00 8.44 -21.81
CA LEU A 41 36.98 8.24 -20.77
C LEU A 41 35.76 7.46 -21.28
N LEU A 42 35.41 7.59 -22.57
CA LEU A 42 34.31 6.84 -23.18
C LEU A 42 34.69 5.41 -23.59
N TRP A 43 35.97 5.10 -23.75
CA TRP A 43 36.47 3.72 -23.96
C TRP A 43 36.84 2.98 -22.66
N GLY A 44 36.95 3.70 -21.53
CA GLY A 44 37.21 3.10 -20.21
C GLY A 44 35.98 2.58 -19.47
N CYS A 45 34.77 2.98 -19.90
CA CYS A 45 33.52 2.40 -19.43
C CYS A 45 33.23 1.11 -20.21
N GLY A 46 34.01 0.07 -19.93
CA GLY A 46 33.61 -1.30 -20.24
C GLY A 46 32.21 -1.52 -19.70
N ALA A 47 31.36 -2.10 -20.54
CA ALA A 47 29.99 -2.49 -20.22
C ALA A 47 29.98 -3.40 -18.98
N GLY A 48 29.90 -2.78 -17.80
CA GLY A 48 29.51 -3.44 -16.58
C GLY A 48 28.06 -3.82 -16.77
N THR A 49 27.82 -5.08 -17.13
CA THR A 49 26.54 -5.72 -16.88
C THR A 49 26.29 -5.58 -15.39
N SER A 50 25.54 -4.56 -14.98
CA SER A 50 24.87 -4.52 -13.69
C SER A 50 23.85 -5.66 -13.72
N ALA A 51 24.34 -6.90 -13.61
CA ALA A 51 23.49 -8.01 -13.26
C ALA A 51 22.82 -7.58 -11.95
N PRO A 52 21.49 -7.48 -11.89
CA PRO A 52 20.82 -7.19 -10.64
C PRO A 52 21.30 -8.25 -9.66
N VAL A 53 22.03 -7.83 -8.63
CA VAL A 53 22.37 -8.71 -7.52
C VAL A 53 21.04 -9.08 -6.91
N SER A 54 20.61 -10.33 -7.14
CA SER A 54 19.41 -10.86 -6.50
C SER A 54 19.60 -10.67 -5.00
N PRO A 55 18.67 -10.00 -4.30
CA PRO A 55 18.76 -9.89 -2.86
C PRO A 55 18.92 -11.30 -2.27
N PRO A 56 19.77 -11.48 -1.24
CA PRO A 56 19.93 -12.78 -0.60
C PRO A 56 18.56 -13.31 -0.17
N PRO A 57 18.34 -14.64 -0.19
CA PRO A 57 17.10 -15.22 0.31
C PRO A 57 16.84 -14.70 1.72
N PRO A 58 15.59 -14.35 2.08
CA PRO A 58 15.27 -13.96 3.44
C PRO A 58 15.77 -15.03 4.41
N ALA A 59 16.40 -14.63 5.51
CA ALA A 59 16.80 -15.58 6.53
C ALA A 59 15.56 -16.35 6.99
N ALA A 60 15.63 -17.68 7.01
CA ALA A 60 14.54 -18.50 7.52
C ALA A 60 14.40 -18.25 9.03
N VAL A 61 13.45 -17.39 9.40
CA VAL A 61 13.16 -17.05 10.78
C VAL A 61 12.10 -18.01 11.33
N GLN A 62 12.30 -18.47 12.57
CA GLN A 62 11.31 -19.28 13.27
C GLN A 62 10.01 -18.47 13.47
N PRO A 63 8.85 -19.01 13.02
CA PRO A 63 7.53 -18.41 13.25
C PRO A 63 7.24 -18.18 14.73
N LEU A 64 6.26 -17.33 15.04
CA LEU A 64 5.80 -17.11 16.41
C LEU A 64 5.33 -18.42 17.05
N GLN A 65 5.85 -18.72 18.23
CA GLN A 65 5.45 -19.86 19.05
C GLN A 65 4.47 -19.43 20.15
N VAL A 66 3.82 -20.40 20.79
CA VAL A 66 2.96 -20.18 21.97
C VAL A 66 3.63 -19.29 23.03
N SER A 67 4.90 -19.53 23.33
CA SER A 67 5.66 -18.72 24.30
C SER A 67 5.86 -17.28 23.83
N ASP A 68 6.07 -17.07 22.53
CA ASP A 68 6.21 -15.72 21.96
C ASP A 68 4.92 -14.93 22.15
N VAL A 69 3.77 -15.55 21.84
CA VAL A 69 2.44 -14.95 22.02
C VAL A 69 2.19 -14.58 23.48
N GLN A 70 2.55 -15.48 24.41
CA GLN A 70 2.45 -15.21 25.85
C GLN A 70 3.33 -14.03 26.28
N ASN A 71 4.59 -13.99 25.82
CA ASN A 71 5.53 -12.92 26.16
C ASN A 71 5.07 -11.56 25.62
N ILE A 72 4.57 -11.52 24.39
CA ILE A 72 4.04 -10.31 23.73
C ILE A 72 2.84 -9.76 24.51
N VAL A 73 1.87 -10.62 24.82
CA VAL A 73 0.69 -10.23 25.61
C VAL A 73 1.12 -9.75 26.99
N GLN A 74 1.99 -10.49 27.67
CA GLN A 74 2.43 -10.17 29.03
C GLN A 74 3.17 -8.82 29.09
N ALA A 75 3.99 -8.51 28.08
CA ALA A 75 4.68 -7.24 28.01
C ALA A 75 3.72 -6.06 27.80
N ALA A 76 2.71 -6.23 26.93
CA ALA A 76 1.69 -5.20 26.70
C ALA A 76 0.85 -4.92 27.95
N VAL A 77 0.33 -5.97 28.62
CA VAL A 77 -0.53 -5.79 29.82
C VAL A 77 0.23 -5.29 31.05
N ASN A 78 1.55 -5.49 31.10
CA ASN A 78 2.41 -4.98 32.17
C ASN A 78 2.96 -3.58 31.87
N SER A 79 2.83 -3.08 30.65
CA SER A 79 3.45 -1.81 30.25
C SER A 79 2.79 -0.62 30.96
N VAL A 80 1.49 -0.71 31.23
CA VAL A 80 0.68 0.37 31.78
C VAL A 80 -0.51 -0.19 32.57
N GLY A 81 -0.77 0.37 33.76
CA GLY A 81 -1.82 -0.06 34.67
C GLY A 81 -3.24 0.32 34.21
N VAL A 82 -3.62 -0.10 33.01
CA VAL A 82 -4.91 0.18 32.37
C VAL A 82 -5.51 -1.11 31.81
N ASP A 83 -6.81 -1.27 31.99
CA ASP A 83 -7.54 -2.42 31.44
C ASP A 83 -7.55 -2.38 29.90
N MET A 84 -7.32 -3.53 29.25
CA MET A 84 -7.17 -3.62 27.80
C MET A 84 -7.52 -5.00 27.24
N VAL A 85 -7.78 -5.02 25.94
CA VAL A 85 -7.76 -6.21 25.09
C VAL A 85 -6.47 -6.21 24.28
N VAL A 86 -5.77 -7.34 24.25
CA VAL A 86 -4.56 -7.54 23.44
C VAL A 86 -4.78 -8.73 22.52
N ALA A 87 -4.63 -8.53 21.22
CA ALA A 87 -4.66 -9.58 20.22
C ALA A 87 -3.30 -9.71 19.55
N VAL A 88 -2.89 -10.95 19.28
CA VAL A 88 -1.70 -11.26 18.48
C VAL A 88 -2.15 -12.08 17.28
N VAL A 89 -1.71 -11.68 16.09
CA VAL A 89 -1.95 -12.40 14.84
C VAL A 89 -0.63 -12.73 14.17
N ASP A 90 -0.59 -13.80 13.36
CA ASP A 90 0.56 -14.06 12.50
C ASP A 90 0.56 -13.21 11.22
N ARG A 91 1.58 -13.41 10.38
CA ARG A 91 1.76 -12.66 9.13
C ARG A 91 0.59 -12.80 8.16
N ALA A 92 -0.07 -13.96 8.11
CA ALA A 92 -1.24 -14.21 7.28
C ALA A 92 -2.55 -13.74 7.93
N GLY A 93 -2.51 -13.29 9.18
CA GLY A 93 -3.66 -12.75 9.91
C GLY A 93 -4.46 -13.79 10.69
N PHE A 94 -3.92 -15.00 10.89
CA PHE A 94 -4.48 -15.97 11.82
C PHE A 94 -4.37 -15.44 13.24
N VAL A 95 -5.45 -15.57 14.01
CA VAL A 95 -5.47 -15.15 15.41
C VAL A 95 -4.69 -16.16 16.24
N LEU A 96 -3.57 -15.74 16.82
CA LEU A 96 -2.73 -16.58 17.66
C LEU A 96 -3.10 -16.51 19.13
N GLY A 97 -3.74 -15.43 19.57
CA GLY A 97 -4.26 -15.28 20.92
C GLY A 97 -5.00 -13.96 21.11
N VAL A 98 -6.00 -13.97 21.99
CA VAL A 98 -6.74 -12.76 22.41
C VAL A 98 -6.86 -12.79 23.93
N PHE A 99 -6.25 -11.83 24.59
CA PHE A 99 -6.24 -11.69 26.04
C PHE A 99 -7.05 -10.49 26.48
N ARG A 100 -7.77 -10.65 27.59
CA ARG A 100 -8.56 -9.59 28.22
C ARG A 100 -8.13 -9.42 29.67
N THR A 101 -7.90 -8.18 30.08
CA THR A 101 -7.83 -7.84 31.50
C THR A 101 -9.25 -7.81 32.12
N PRO A 102 -9.39 -7.85 33.45
CA PRO A 102 -10.69 -8.01 34.11
C PRO A 102 -11.77 -7.01 33.70
N ASN A 103 -11.44 -5.72 33.51
CA ASN A 103 -12.40 -4.69 33.10
C ASN A 103 -12.09 -4.13 31.70
N ALA A 104 -11.52 -4.95 30.82
CA ALA A 104 -11.31 -4.58 29.43
C ALA A 104 -12.63 -4.13 28.77
N PRO A 105 -12.61 -3.12 27.88
CA PRO A 105 -13.83 -2.61 27.28
C PRO A 105 -14.57 -3.70 26.48
N ALA A 106 -15.90 -3.59 26.41
CA ALA A 106 -16.72 -4.45 25.55
C ALA A 106 -16.73 -3.93 24.10
N MET A 107 -16.91 -2.62 23.94
CA MET A 107 -16.94 -1.92 22.66
C MET A 107 -15.89 -0.82 22.61
N SER A 108 -15.43 -0.47 21.42
CA SER A 108 -14.59 0.69 21.16
C SER A 108 -14.88 1.28 19.78
N THR A 109 -14.42 2.50 19.53
CA THR A 109 -14.64 3.19 18.26
C THR A 109 -13.64 2.70 17.21
N GLY A 110 -14.15 2.09 16.14
CA GLY A 110 -13.39 1.72 14.95
C GLY A 110 -13.50 2.76 13.83
N ASN A 111 -13.39 2.29 12.58
CA ASN A 111 -13.50 3.14 11.40
C ASN A 111 -14.89 3.79 11.30
N PHE A 112 -14.93 4.99 10.71
CA PHE A 112 -16.13 5.81 10.48
C PHE A 112 -16.95 6.08 11.76
N GLY A 113 -16.25 6.16 12.91
CA GLY A 113 -16.86 6.42 14.21
C GLY A 113 -17.76 5.29 14.70
N GLN A 114 -17.72 4.11 14.06
CA GLN A 114 -18.61 3.01 14.39
C GLN A 114 -18.18 2.28 15.66
N PRO A 115 -19.11 1.93 16.57
CA PRO A 115 -18.81 1.06 17.69
C PRO A 115 -18.56 -0.37 17.20
N VAL A 116 -17.43 -0.94 17.57
CA VAL A 116 -17.00 -2.31 17.24
C VAL A 116 -16.69 -3.07 18.53
N ASP A 117 -16.94 -4.37 18.56
CA ASP A 117 -16.49 -5.23 19.66
C ASP A 117 -14.97 -5.07 19.86
N ALA A 118 -14.55 -4.86 21.09
CA ALA A 118 -13.16 -4.53 21.40
C ALA A 118 -12.19 -5.68 21.07
N ASN A 119 -12.65 -6.93 21.07
CA ASN A 119 -11.85 -8.08 20.65
C ASN A 119 -11.64 -8.08 19.14
N ASP A 120 -12.73 -7.86 18.38
CA ASP A 120 -12.66 -7.77 16.92
C ASP A 120 -11.82 -6.58 16.47
N LEU A 121 -11.92 -5.44 17.15
CA LEU A 121 -11.08 -4.27 16.88
C LEU A 121 -9.60 -4.55 17.20
N ALA A 122 -9.29 -5.22 18.32
CA ALA A 122 -7.92 -5.61 18.64
C ALA A 122 -7.34 -6.56 17.58
N VAL A 123 -8.11 -7.57 17.14
CA VAL A 123 -7.69 -8.47 16.07
C VAL A 123 -7.46 -7.71 14.76
N ALA A 124 -8.36 -6.81 14.40
CA ALA A 124 -8.24 -6.03 13.16
C ALA A 124 -7.06 -5.03 13.20
N LEU A 125 -6.73 -4.47 14.37
CA LEU A 125 -5.51 -3.67 14.58
C LEU A 125 -4.25 -4.52 14.42
N GLY A 126 -4.22 -5.72 15.02
CA GLY A 126 -3.11 -6.67 14.86
C GLY A 126 -2.92 -7.05 13.39
N ARG A 127 -4.02 -7.34 12.67
CA ARG A 127 -3.99 -7.58 11.22
C ARG A 127 -3.50 -6.38 10.43
N THR A 128 -3.90 -5.17 10.81
CA THR A 128 -3.43 -3.95 10.13
C THR A 128 -1.91 -3.83 10.22
N GLY A 129 -1.32 -4.02 11.40
CA GLY A 129 0.13 -4.06 11.56
C GLY A 129 0.78 -5.20 10.77
N ALA A 130 0.24 -6.40 10.87
CA ALA A 130 0.75 -7.60 10.19
C ALA A 130 0.68 -7.49 8.65
N PHE A 131 -0.37 -6.91 8.10
CA PHE A 131 -0.64 -6.92 6.66
C PHE A 131 0.10 -5.83 5.88
N PHE A 132 0.20 -4.63 6.44
CA PHE A 132 0.77 -3.46 5.74
C PHE A 132 2.29 -3.43 5.76
N SER A 133 2.91 -4.07 6.74
CA SER A 133 4.38 -4.12 6.79
C SER A 133 4.96 -5.06 5.75
N ASN A 134 6.20 -4.74 5.38
CA ASN A 134 7.12 -5.58 4.62
C ASN A 134 8.41 -5.74 5.44
N ASP A 135 9.27 -6.68 5.05
CA ASP A 135 10.51 -7.00 5.77
C ASP A 135 11.51 -5.83 5.82
N GLN A 136 11.32 -4.82 4.97
CA GLN A 136 12.25 -3.70 4.81
C GLN A 136 11.86 -2.45 5.61
N ALA A 137 10.57 -2.17 5.74
CA ALA A 137 10.05 -0.95 6.37
C ALA A 137 8.80 -1.24 7.22
N PRO A 138 8.84 -0.97 8.54
CA PRO A 138 7.70 -1.18 9.41
C PRO A 138 6.63 -0.11 9.18
N LEU A 139 5.38 -0.54 9.00
CA LEU A 139 4.20 0.33 8.91
C LEU A 139 3.17 -0.11 9.96
N SER A 140 2.68 0.84 10.75
CA SER A 140 1.67 0.62 11.79
C SER A 140 0.28 1.08 11.33
N SER A 141 -0.76 0.83 12.12
CA SER A 141 -2.08 1.43 11.87
C SER A 141 -2.06 2.97 11.84
N ARG A 142 -1.13 3.61 12.55
CA ARG A 142 -0.89 5.06 12.45
C ARG A 142 -0.33 5.44 11.08
N THR A 143 0.63 4.67 10.56
CA THR A 143 1.15 4.90 9.20
C THR A 143 0.04 4.83 8.17
N VAL A 144 -0.80 3.78 8.25
CA VAL A 144 -1.91 3.57 7.32
C VAL A 144 -2.93 4.70 7.41
N ARG A 145 -3.30 5.12 8.64
CA ARG A 145 -4.19 6.27 8.82
C ARG A 145 -3.64 7.56 8.22
N PHE A 146 -2.33 7.78 8.33
CA PHE A 146 -1.69 8.98 7.79
C PHE A 146 -1.79 9.08 6.25
N ILE A 147 -1.97 7.94 5.57
CA ILE A 147 -2.09 7.85 4.11
C ILE A 147 -3.51 7.48 3.61
N SER A 148 -4.55 7.58 4.45
CA SER A 148 -5.95 7.29 4.08
C SER A 148 -6.93 8.50 4.17
N GLY A 149 -6.40 9.69 4.44
CA GLY A 149 -7.17 10.94 4.55
C GLY A 149 -7.69 11.49 3.21
N ILE A 150 -8.66 12.42 3.29
CA ILE A 150 -9.08 13.20 2.11
C ILE A 150 -8.04 14.24 1.66
N HIS A 151 -7.03 14.47 2.50
CA HIS A 151 -5.83 15.25 2.21
C HIS A 151 -4.58 14.49 2.62
N PHE A 152 -3.48 14.77 1.92
CA PHE A 152 -2.14 14.37 2.31
C PHE A 152 -1.15 15.55 2.20
N PRO A 153 -0.45 15.92 3.29
CA PRO A 153 -0.58 15.36 4.63
C PRO A 153 -1.93 15.71 5.30
N PRO A 154 -2.41 14.89 6.27
CA PRO A 154 -3.64 15.17 7.00
C PRO A 154 -3.61 16.53 7.72
N GLY A 155 -4.76 17.21 7.76
CA GLY A 155 -4.95 18.49 8.44
C GLY A 155 -4.46 19.72 7.67
N VAL A 156 -3.93 19.54 6.45
CA VAL A 156 -3.51 20.66 5.59
C VAL A 156 -4.56 20.88 4.49
N ALA A 157 -5.14 22.08 4.47
CA ALA A 157 -6.14 22.51 3.50
C ALA A 157 -5.62 22.51 2.06
N ASN A 158 -6.51 22.25 1.10
CA ASN A 158 -6.23 22.29 -0.34
C ASN A 158 -5.04 21.42 -0.77
N GLN A 159 -4.93 20.22 -0.19
CA GLN A 159 -3.94 19.22 -0.58
C GLN A 159 -4.58 18.05 -1.31
N PRO A 160 -3.87 17.38 -2.24
CA PRO A 160 -4.34 16.17 -2.89
C PRO A 160 -4.80 15.11 -1.87
N PRO A 161 -5.71 14.20 -2.27
CA PRO A 161 -6.08 13.07 -1.43
C PRO A 161 -4.87 12.21 -1.08
N ALA A 162 -4.93 11.54 0.06
CA ALA A 162 -3.94 10.54 0.39
C ALA A 162 -4.06 9.32 -0.53
N ASP A 163 -2.92 8.66 -0.79
CA ASP A 163 -2.81 7.59 -1.78
C ASP A 163 -3.80 6.44 -1.54
N LEU A 164 -4.12 6.14 -0.27
CA LEU A 164 -4.99 5.03 0.13
C LEU A 164 -6.35 5.49 0.68
N TYR A 165 -6.92 6.58 0.17
CA TYR A 165 -8.30 6.93 0.49
C TYR A 165 -9.25 5.74 0.24
N GLY A 166 -9.97 5.30 1.28
CA GLY A 166 -10.88 4.15 1.22
C GLY A 166 -10.27 2.80 1.58
N ILE A 167 -9.04 2.76 2.10
CA ILE A 167 -8.39 1.51 2.52
C ILE A 167 -9.17 0.74 3.59
N GLU A 168 -9.95 1.45 4.40
CA GLU A 168 -10.84 0.90 5.42
C GLU A 168 -11.87 -0.07 4.85
N ASN A 169 -12.19 0.03 3.55
CA ASN A 169 -13.15 -0.81 2.86
C ASN A 169 -12.56 -2.12 2.32
N THR A 170 -11.29 -2.40 2.61
CA THR A 170 -10.57 -3.60 2.16
C THR A 170 -10.38 -4.59 3.30
N ASN A 171 -10.09 -5.86 2.99
CA ASN A 171 -9.80 -6.89 4.00
C ASN A 171 -10.94 -7.08 5.04
N ARG A 172 -12.20 -6.95 4.60
CA ARG A 172 -13.40 -7.07 5.46
C ARG A 172 -13.89 -8.52 5.63
N GLY A 173 -13.07 -9.50 5.25
CA GLY A 173 -13.41 -10.92 5.34
C GLY A 173 -14.24 -11.45 4.17
N CYS A 174 -14.12 -10.84 3.00
CA CYS A 174 -14.76 -11.34 1.78
C CYS A 174 -14.14 -12.66 1.34
N THR A 175 -14.95 -13.54 0.73
CA THR A 175 -14.41 -14.73 0.09
C THR A 175 -13.71 -14.35 -1.23
N LEU A 176 -12.37 -14.35 -1.21
CA LEU A 176 -11.56 -14.05 -2.38
C LEU A 176 -11.56 -15.23 -3.36
N VAL A 177 -11.24 -16.42 -2.86
CA VAL A 177 -11.28 -17.68 -3.59
C VAL A 177 -11.99 -18.72 -2.72
N ASN A 178 -12.99 -19.39 -3.28
CA ASN A 178 -13.74 -20.44 -2.58
C ASN A 178 -13.01 -21.79 -2.67
N ASP A 179 -11.77 -21.84 -2.19
CA ASP A 179 -10.95 -23.05 -2.10
C ASP A 179 -10.44 -23.20 -0.66
N PRO A 180 -10.79 -24.28 0.05
CA PRO A 180 -10.29 -24.55 1.40
C PRO A 180 -8.76 -24.55 1.51
N ASN A 181 -8.04 -24.99 0.47
CA ASN A 181 -6.57 -24.99 0.50
C ASN A 181 -6.01 -23.57 0.48
N PHE A 182 -6.61 -22.69 -0.32
CA PHE A 182 -6.29 -21.27 -0.32
C PHE A 182 -6.62 -20.64 1.04
N GLN A 183 -7.83 -20.84 1.54
CA GLN A 183 -8.31 -20.25 2.80
C GLN A 183 -7.56 -20.76 4.03
N SER A 184 -7.03 -21.98 3.99
CA SER A 184 -6.18 -22.53 5.05
C SER A 184 -4.82 -21.84 5.18
N LYS A 185 -4.41 -21.06 4.17
CA LYS A 185 -3.13 -20.33 4.13
C LYS A 185 -3.33 -18.82 4.15
N ILE A 186 -4.40 -18.34 3.50
CA ILE A 186 -4.80 -16.94 3.41
C ILE A 186 -6.27 -16.86 3.88
N PRO A 187 -6.50 -16.74 5.20
CA PRO A 187 -7.85 -16.75 5.74
C PRO A 187 -8.58 -15.45 5.42
N PRO A 188 -9.92 -15.47 5.23
CA PRO A 188 -10.69 -14.25 5.22
C PRO A 188 -10.57 -13.56 6.59
N SER A 189 -10.37 -12.26 6.57
CA SER A 189 -10.27 -11.39 7.76
C SER A 189 -11.61 -11.18 8.46
N LEU A 190 -12.22 -12.26 8.94
CA LEU A 190 -13.50 -12.28 9.64
C LEU A 190 -13.37 -11.79 11.09
N MET A 191 -14.49 -11.36 11.67
CA MET A 191 -14.67 -11.24 13.12
C MET A 191 -14.52 -12.61 13.80
N LEU A 192 -14.30 -12.63 15.11
CA LEU A 192 -14.15 -13.85 15.91
C LEU A 192 -15.40 -14.74 15.87
N ASN A 193 -16.57 -14.17 15.61
CA ASN A 193 -17.83 -14.90 15.44
C ASN A 193 -18.08 -15.40 13.99
N GLY A 194 -17.15 -15.14 13.06
CA GLY A 194 -17.26 -15.53 11.65
C GLY A 194 -17.96 -14.52 10.73
N GLY A 195 -18.43 -13.37 11.23
CA GLY A 195 -18.98 -12.29 10.41
C GLY A 195 -17.91 -11.45 9.70
N PHE A 196 -18.33 -10.51 8.84
CA PHE A 196 -17.41 -9.60 8.16
C PHE A 196 -16.62 -8.74 9.14
N GLY A 197 -15.30 -8.69 8.93
CA GLY A 197 -14.39 -7.94 9.80
C GLY A 197 -14.48 -6.42 9.62
N PRO A 198 -13.92 -5.65 10.57
CA PRO A 198 -13.85 -4.18 10.48
C PRO A 198 -13.03 -3.64 9.29
N GLY A 199 -12.32 -4.51 8.57
CA GLY A 199 -11.36 -4.13 7.53
C GLY A 199 -10.04 -3.67 8.10
N VAL A 200 -9.28 -2.94 7.29
CA VAL A 200 -8.06 -2.26 7.72
C VAL A 200 -8.42 -1.14 8.68
N VAL A 201 -7.88 -1.18 9.91
CA VAL A 201 -8.24 -0.23 10.96
C VAL A 201 -7.31 0.98 10.93
N THR A 202 -7.90 2.15 10.70
CA THR A 202 -7.18 3.42 10.71
C THR A 202 -7.67 4.34 11.82
N GLY A 203 -8.93 4.21 12.24
CA GLY A 203 -9.61 5.16 13.14
C GLY A 203 -10.05 6.44 12.44
N LYS A 204 -10.19 6.39 11.12
CA LYS A 204 -10.84 7.45 10.33
C LYS A 204 -12.22 7.75 10.90
N ALA A 205 -12.52 9.01 11.18
CA ALA A 205 -13.74 9.39 11.92
C ALA A 205 -15.01 9.30 11.06
N ASP A 206 -14.93 9.65 9.79
CA ASP A 206 -16.03 9.61 8.82
C ASP A 206 -15.48 9.61 7.38
N THR A 207 -16.36 9.65 6.37
CA THR A 207 -15.97 9.61 4.95
C THR A 207 -15.23 10.87 4.46
N ASN A 208 -15.31 11.97 5.21
CA ASN A 208 -14.73 13.28 4.92
C ASN A 208 -13.51 13.59 5.81
N ASP A 209 -13.10 12.64 6.65
CA ASP A 209 -12.09 12.88 7.68
C ASP A 209 -10.70 13.14 7.08
N SER A 210 -10.11 14.26 7.52
CA SER A 210 -8.74 14.68 7.27
C SER A 210 -7.95 14.97 8.56
N SER A 211 -8.52 14.66 9.73
CA SER A 211 -7.87 14.97 11.00
C SER A 211 -6.55 14.22 11.15
N ALA A 212 -5.49 14.92 11.56
CA ALA A 212 -4.21 14.28 11.90
C ALA A 212 -4.25 13.51 13.23
N THR A 213 -5.28 13.74 14.05
CA THR A 213 -5.43 13.13 15.38
C THR A 213 -6.46 12.02 15.45
N ALA A 214 -7.32 11.87 14.43
CA ALA A 214 -8.25 10.74 14.32
C ALA A 214 -7.47 9.50 13.92
N VAL A 215 -7.13 8.64 14.89
CA VAL A 215 -6.34 7.43 14.67
C VAL A 215 -6.64 6.36 15.71
N ASN A 216 -6.66 5.09 15.31
CA ASN A 216 -6.53 3.95 16.22
C ASN A 216 -5.08 3.41 16.11
N PRO A 217 -4.13 3.88 16.93
CA PRO A 217 -2.70 3.58 16.76
C PRO A 217 -2.25 2.27 17.43
N GLY A 218 -3.18 1.49 18.00
CA GLY A 218 -2.87 0.27 18.74
C GLY A 218 -2.46 -0.92 17.88
N GLY A 219 -2.27 -0.78 16.56
CA GLY A 219 -1.85 -1.84 15.65
C GLY A 219 -0.39 -1.69 15.23
N VAL A 220 0.48 -2.58 15.71
CA VAL A 220 1.93 -2.52 15.47
C VAL A 220 2.44 -3.87 14.92
N PRO A 221 3.26 -3.89 13.85
CA PRO A 221 3.85 -5.12 13.34
C PRO A 221 4.85 -5.73 14.32
N ILE A 222 4.95 -7.06 14.34
CA ILE A 222 5.95 -7.80 15.10
C ILE A 222 7.05 -8.25 14.13
N PHE A 223 8.27 -7.76 14.37
CA PHE A 223 9.45 -8.09 13.57
C PHE A 223 10.42 -8.94 14.37
N TYR A 224 11.12 -9.85 13.69
CA TYR A 224 12.27 -10.54 14.25
C TYR A 224 13.32 -10.75 13.16
N ASN A 225 14.55 -10.30 13.39
CA ASN A 225 15.64 -10.34 12.41
C ASN A 225 15.23 -9.76 11.03
N ASN A 226 14.54 -8.61 11.04
CA ASN A 226 14.00 -7.92 9.87
C ASN A 226 12.98 -8.73 9.04
N VAL A 227 12.37 -9.77 9.61
CA VAL A 227 11.24 -10.45 8.98
C VAL A 227 9.98 -10.12 9.77
N VAL A 228 8.90 -9.74 9.07
CA VAL A 228 7.58 -9.53 9.69
C VAL A 228 6.99 -10.90 10.04
N LEU A 229 6.76 -11.17 11.32
CA LEU A 229 6.17 -12.43 11.78
C LEU A 229 4.66 -12.33 12.05
N GLY A 230 4.14 -11.12 12.22
CA GLY A 230 2.74 -10.90 12.55
C GLY A 230 2.48 -9.48 13.03
N GLY A 231 1.46 -9.32 13.88
CA GLY A 231 1.11 -8.03 14.44
C GLY A 231 0.40 -8.14 15.78
N ILE A 232 0.57 -7.12 16.61
CA ILE A 232 -0.14 -6.93 17.87
C ILE A 232 -1.18 -5.83 17.70
N GLY A 233 -2.37 -6.06 18.26
CA GLY A 233 -3.43 -5.07 18.35
C GLY A 233 -3.86 -4.85 19.79
N VAL A 234 -3.96 -3.59 20.22
CA VAL A 234 -4.35 -3.22 21.59
C VAL A 234 -5.51 -2.24 21.58
N VAL A 235 -6.51 -2.51 22.42
CA VAL A 235 -7.65 -1.63 22.70
C VAL A 235 -7.76 -1.42 24.20
N THR A 236 -7.78 -0.18 24.68
CA THR A 236 -7.75 0.16 26.11
C THR A 236 -9.10 0.68 26.61
N SER A 237 -9.37 0.53 27.91
CA SER A 237 -10.57 1.06 28.57
C SER A 237 -10.58 2.59 28.68
N VAL A 238 -9.41 3.22 28.62
CA VAL A 238 -9.26 4.68 28.63
C VAL A 238 -9.32 5.24 27.22
N ASN A 239 -9.98 6.38 27.06
CA ASN A 239 -10.04 7.12 25.80
C ASN A 239 -8.74 7.94 25.59
N ASN A 240 -7.61 7.25 25.49
CA ASN A 240 -6.31 7.85 25.20
C ASN A 240 -5.51 6.95 24.25
N ALA A 241 -5.43 7.38 22.99
CA ALA A 241 -4.78 6.64 21.92
C ALA A 241 -3.30 6.32 22.20
N ASN A 242 -2.60 7.18 22.96
CA ASN A 242 -1.19 6.98 23.29
C ASN A 242 -1.00 5.78 24.25
N VAL A 243 -1.99 5.45 25.07
CA VAL A 243 -1.92 4.29 25.99
C VAL A 243 -1.96 2.99 25.20
N ALA A 244 -2.91 2.87 24.25
CA ALA A 244 -3.00 1.71 23.37
C ALA A 244 -1.76 1.57 22.48
N GLU A 245 -1.26 2.67 21.91
CA GLU A 245 -0.04 2.66 21.09
C GLU A 245 1.18 2.21 21.89
N PHE A 246 1.37 2.74 23.10
CA PHE A 246 2.51 2.39 23.95
C PHE A 246 2.50 0.91 24.35
N ALA A 247 1.33 0.37 24.74
CA ALA A 247 1.18 -1.03 25.08
C ALA A 247 1.45 -1.95 23.87
N ALA A 248 0.93 -1.58 22.69
CA ALA A 248 1.20 -2.31 21.45
C ALA A 248 2.69 -2.29 21.09
N PHE A 249 3.34 -1.12 21.17
CA PHE A 249 4.77 -0.97 20.92
C PHE A 249 5.62 -1.83 21.88
N THR A 250 5.30 -1.78 23.18
CA THR A 250 5.99 -2.57 24.21
C THR A 250 5.87 -4.07 23.94
N GLY A 251 4.67 -4.54 23.57
CA GLY A 251 4.45 -5.93 23.15
C GLY A 251 5.26 -6.30 21.90
N SER A 252 5.28 -5.44 20.89
CA SER A 252 5.97 -5.69 19.61
C SER A 252 7.50 -5.66 19.68
N THR A 253 8.06 -5.18 20.79
CA THR A 253 9.51 -5.01 20.99
C THR A 253 10.04 -5.75 22.22
N THR A 254 9.22 -6.64 22.80
CA THR A 254 9.60 -7.41 23.98
C THR A 254 10.73 -8.41 23.70
N ALA A 255 11.40 -8.88 24.76
CA ALA A 255 12.32 -10.00 24.68
C ALA A 255 11.60 -11.27 24.21
N ARG A 256 12.18 -11.96 23.23
CA ARG A 256 11.71 -13.24 22.71
C ARG A 256 12.16 -14.38 23.62
N THR A 257 13.47 -14.65 23.68
CA THR A 257 14.05 -15.62 24.64
C THR A 257 14.94 -14.99 25.71
N GLY A 258 15.31 -13.71 25.58
CA GLY A 258 16.16 -13.02 26.55
C GLY A 258 16.50 -11.57 26.15
N PRO A 259 17.29 -10.84 26.96
CA PRO A 259 17.51 -9.40 26.75
C PRO A 259 18.26 -9.02 25.46
N SER A 260 19.08 -9.93 24.92
CA SER A 260 19.79 -9.75 23.65
C SER A 260 19.05 -10.32 22.44
N ASP A 261 17.88 -10.92 22.66
CA ASP A 261 17.06 -11.56 21.64
C ASP A 261 15.64 -11.02 21.75
N SER A 262 15.41 -9.86 21.14
CA SER A 262 14.14 -9.13 21.21
C SER A 262 13.48 -9.02 19.85
N PHE A 263 12.16 -8.87 19.88
CA PHE A 263 11.44 -8.39 18.72
C PHE A 263 11.78 -6.94 18.42
N GLY A 264 11.60 -6.55 17.17
CA GLY A 264 11.75 -5.17 16.73
C GLY A 264 12.26 -5.05 15.29
N PRO A 265 11.85 -4.01 14.56
CA PRO A 265 12.38 -3.72 13.23
C PRO A 265 13.74 -3.02 13.33
N THR A 266 14.65 -3.30 12.39
CA THR A 266 15.88 -2.52 12.18
C THR A 266 15.94 -2.01 10.74
N PRO A 267 15.09 -1.02 10.39
CA PRO A 267 14.97 -0.56 9.01
C PRO A 267 16.29 0.05 8.51
N ALA A 268 16.64 -0.25 7.27
CA ALA A 268 17.81 0.34 6.62
C ALA A 268 17.68 1.88 6.52
N ALA A 269 18.82 2.58 6.45
CA ALA A 269 18.83 4.03 6.28
C ALA A 269 17.95 4.48 5.08
N PRO A 270 17.17 5.58 5.21
CA PRO A 270 17.15 6.54 6.31
C PRO A 270 16.34 6.13 7.56
N GLY A 271 15.81 4.90 7.62
CA GLY A 271 15.04 4.41 8.77
C GLY A 271 13.58 4.86 8.80
N VAL A 272 13.15 5.64 7.80
CA VAL A 272 11.78 6.14 7.65
C VAL A 272 11.39 6.18 6.17
N VAL A 273 10.11 5.91 5.89
CA VAL A 273 9.54 6.00 4.54
C VAL A 273 9.10 7.43 4.26
N PHE A 274 9.32 7.90 3.03
CA PHE A 274 8.84 9.19 2.56
C PHE A 274 7.87 8.99 1.39
N ILE A 275 6.68 9.59 1.49
CA ILE A 275 5.74 9.72 0.37
C ILE A 275 5.59 11.20 0.05
N SER A 276 5.76 11.58 -1.21
CA SER A 276 5.68 12.97 -1.67
C SER A 276 6.51 13.96 -0.84
N GLY A 277 7.67 13.52 -0.32
CA GLY A 277 8.56 14.32 0.53
C GLY A 277 8.16 14.42 2.00
N VAL A 278 7.07 13.77 2.42
CA VAL A 278 6.60 13.74 3.81
C VAL A 278 7.01 12.42 4.46
N ALA A 279 7.69 12.50 5.60
CA ALA A 279 8.04 11.35 6.41
C ALA A 279 6.77 10.71 7.00
N LEU A 280 6.60 9.40 6.81
CA LEU A 280 5.47 8.68 7.37
C LEU A 280 5.68 8.41 8.87
N PRO A 281 4.69 8.66 9.72
CA PRO A 281 4.78 8.28 11.12
C PRO A 281 4.70 6.76 11.25
N PHE A 282 5.43 6.18 12.22
CA PHE A 282 5.32 4.78 12.60
C PHE A 282 4.62 4.63 13.94
N VAL A 283 5.36 4.77 15.04
CA VAL A 283 4.82 4.78 16.42
C VAL A 283 5.26 6.09 17.04
N ASN A 284 4.31 6.87 17.57
CA ASN A 284 4.64 8.15 18.20
C ASN A 284 4.91 7.97 19.70
N GLN A 285 4.15 7.10 20.37
CA GLN A 285 4.29 6.86 21.79
C GLN A 285 5.14 5.61 22.09
N THR A 286 6.44 5.78 22.29
CA THR A 286 7.39 4.70 22.60
C THR A 286 7.77 4.60 24.08
N SER A 287 7.30 5.56 24.90
CA SER A 287 7.52 5.60 26.35
C SER A 287 6.19 5.69 27.10
N LEU A 288 6.21 5.43 28.42
CA LEU A 288 5.01 5.47 29.25
C LEU A 288 4.33 6.86 29.14
N PRO A 289 3.04 6.95 28.76
CA PRO A 289 2.34 8.22 28.66
C PRO A 289 2.30 8.97 30.00
N ALA A 290 2.42 10.29 29.96
CA ALA A 290 2.34 11.14 31.14
C ALA A 290 1.00 10.94 31.87
N GLY A 291 1.06 10.86 33.21
CA GLY A 291 -0.11 10.62 34.05
C GLY A 291 -0.48 9.14 34.25
N PHE A 292 0.27 8.22 33.64
CA PHE A 292 0.10 6.78 33.84
C PHE A 292 1.27 6.17 34.62
N SER A 293 1.06 4.98 35.17
CA SER A 293 2.08 4.20 35.89
C SER A 293 2.26 2.83 35.22
N PRO A 294 3.47 2.26 35.25
CA PRO A 294 3.72 0.92 34.74
C PRO A 294 3.10 -0.13 35.67
N GLY A 295 2.95 -1.35 35.18
CA GLY A 295 2.45 -2.50 35.93
C GLY A 295 1.09 -2.98 35.44
N SER A 296 0.73 -4.20 35.82
CA SER A 296 -0.56 -4.80 35.49
C SER A 296 -1.69 -4.20 36.33
N VAL A 297 -2.90 -4.18 35.76
CA VAL A 297 -4.11 -3.95 36.55
C VAL A 297 -4.32 -5.05 37.61
N ALA A 298 -5.03 -4.73 38.68
CA ALA A 298 -5.37 -5.69 39.72
C ALA A 298 -6.39 -6.73 39.22
N GLY A 299 -6.22 -7.98 39.65
CA GLY A 299 -7.05 -9.12 39.22
C GLY A 299 -6.35 -10.00 38.18
N THR A 300 -7.00 -11.10 37.79
CA THR A 300 -6.46 -12.05 36.81
C THR A 300 -7.17 -11.86 35.48
N GLY A 301 -6.44 -11.39 34.46
CA GLY A 301 -6.93 -11.44 33.09
C GLY A 301 -6.92 -12.86 32.53
N SER A 302 -7.55 -13.06 31.37
CA SER A 302 -7.66 -14.39 30.76
C SER A 302 -7.60 -14.33 29.23
N PHE A 303 -7.18 -15.45 28.63
CA PHE A 303 -7.27 -15.63 27.19
C PHE A 303 -8.69 -16.01 26.79
N LEU A 304 -9.32 -15.18 25.97
CA LEU A 304 -10.53 -15.53 25.22
C LEU A 304 -10.21 -16.53 24.11
N ILE A 305 -9.08 -16.31 23.42
CA ILE A 305 -8.50 -17.26 22.46
C ILE A 305 -7.13 -17.67 23.00
N PRO A 306 -6.91 -18.95 23.35
CA PRO A 306 -5.63 -19.42 23.87
C PRO A 306 -4.47 -19.19 22.89
N PRO A 307 -3.24 -18.95 23.39
CA PRO A 307 -2.04 -18.89 22.57
C PRO A 307 -1.85 -20.14 21.70
N THR A 308 -1.50 -19.94 20.43
CA THR A 308 -1.20 -21.01 19.46
C THR A 308 0.05 -20.69 18.65
N ASN A 309 0.65 -21.72 18.04
CA ASN A 309 1.79 -21.55 17.14
C ASN A 309 1.31 -20.96 15.80
N SER A 310 2.11 -20.05 15.24
CA SER A 310 1.93 -19.52 13.89
C SER A 310 2.13 -20.59 12.82
N GLN A 311 1.43 -20.43 11.71
CA GLN A 311 1.64 -21.24 10.50
C GLN A 311 2.87 -20.80 9.69
N GLY A 312 3.52 -19.70 10.07
CA GLY A 312 4.69 -19.14 9.38
C GLY A 312 4.34 -18.07 8.36
N GLN A 313 5.22 -17.91 7.37
CA GLN A 313 5.03 -16.93 6.30
C GLN A 313 3.92 -17.39 5.34
N PRO A 314 3.05 -16.47 4.87
CA PRO A 314 2.07 -16.80 3.84
C PRO A 314 2.77 -17.22 2.54
N PRO A 315 2.12 -18.03 1.69
CA PRO A 315 2.69 -18.48 0.43
C PRO A 315 3.07 -17.33 -0.51
N GLU A 316 4.00 -17.62 -1.40
CA GLU A 316 4.53 -16.75 -2.45
C GLU A 316 4.47 -17.45 -3.81
N GLY A 317 4.61 -16.69 -4.89
CA GLY A 317 4.45 -17.18 -6.26
C GLY A 317 2.98 -17.24 -6.68
N ASP A 318 2.64 -18.19 -7.55
CA ASP A 318 1.28 -18.38 -8.04
C ASP A 318 0.42 -19.03 -6.94
N LEU A 319 -0.36 -18.20 -6.24
CA LEU A 319 -1.35 -18.65 -5.25
C LEU A 319 -2.55 -19.30 -5.95
N ILE A 320 -2.90 -18.80 -7.13
CA ILE A 320 -3.81 -19.43 -8.09
C ILE A 320 -3.07 -19.53 -9.41
N ALA A 321 -2.88 -20.75 -9.90
CA ALA A 321 -2.18 -21.01 -11.14
C ALA A 321 -2.91 -20.36 -12.34
N PRO A 322 -2.19 -19.88 -13.37
CA PRO A 322 -2.79 -19.36 -14.59
C PRO A 322 -3.72 -20.41 -15.23
N ALA A 323 -4.98 -20.04 -15.44
CA ALA A 323 -6.01 -20.90 -16.01
C ALA A 323 -6.80 -20.18 -17.11
N ALA A 324 -7.47 -20.94 -17.97
CA ALA A 324 -8.41 -20.37 -18.92
C ALA A 324 -9.68 -19.90 -18.19
N GLY A 325 -10.25 -18.77 -18.63
CA GLY A 325 -11.50 -18.24 -18.11
C GLY A 325 -12.67 -19.19 -18.38
N PRO A 326 -13.54 -19.49 -17.38
CA PRO A 326 -14.75 -20.28 -17.60
C PRO A 326 -15.69 -19.68 -18.68
N LEU A 327 -15.67 -18.37 -18.90
CA LEU A 327 -16.43 -17.67 -19.94
C LEU A 327 -15.65 -17.46 -21.25
N GLY A 328 -14.43 -17.98 -21.35
CA GLY A 328 -13.68 -18.04 -22.61
C GLY A 328 -13.03 -16.73 -23.08
N GLY A 329 -12.86 -15.74 -22.19
CA GLY A 329 -12.22 -14.46 -22.54
C GLY A 329 -10.69 -14.55 -22.68
N LEU A 330 -10.04 -15.25 -21.75
CA LEU A 330 -8.58 -15.40 -21.67
C LEU A 330 -8.17 -16.87 -21.60
N SER A 331 -7.09 -17.24 -22.29
CA SER A 331 -6.45 -18.55 -22.15
C SER A 331 -5.48 -18.57 -20.96
N ALA A 332 -5.09 -19.76 -20.49
CA ALA A 332 -4.06 -19.89 -19.46
C ALA A 332 -2.72 -19.25 -19.87
N ALA A 333 -2.39 -19.28 -21.17
CA ALA A 333 -1.20 -18.63 -21.71
C ALA A 333 -1.31 -17.09 -21.65
N ASP A 334 -2.48 -16.54 -21.96
CA ASP A 334 -2.74 -15.10 -21.83
C ASP A 334 -2.58 -14.66 -20.38
N VAL A 335 -3.20 -15.39 -19.44
CA VAL A 335 -3.09 -15.09 -18.00
C VAL A 335 -1.65 -15.13 -17.53
N LYS A 336 -0.90 -16.17 -17.92
CA LYS A 336 0.52 -16.29 -17.58
C LYS A 336 1.31 -15.09 -18.11
N GLN A 337 1.08 -14.69 -19.36
CA GLN A 337 1.76 -13.54 -19.98
C GLN A 337 1.46 -12.24 -19.24
N ILE A 338 0.20 -12.00 -18.84
CA ILE A 338 -0.21 -10.82 -18.07
C ILE A 338 0.52 -10.76 -16.73
N LEU A 339 0.56 -11.88 -15.98
CA LEU A 339 1.25 -11.96 -14.70
C LEU A 339 2.76 -11.73 -14.86
N ASP A 340 3.39 -12.37 -15.85
CA ASP A 340 4.82 -12.26 -16.12
C ASP A 340 5.21 -10.82 -16.52
N ASN A 341 4.38 -10.16 -17.35
CA ASN A 341 4.62 -8.77 -17.75
C ASN A 341 4.49 -7.79 -16.57
N ALA A 342 3.49 -7.98 -15.71
CA ALA A 342 3.32 -7.16 -14.51
C ALA A 342 4.52 -7.34 -13.57
N GLU A 343 4.93 -8.58 -13.29
CA GLU A 343 6.08 -8.86 -12.43
C GLU A 343 7.41 -8.35 -13.02
N ALA A 344 7.62 -8.49 -14.33
CA ALA A 344 8.78 -7.90 -15.01
C ALA A 344 8.82 -6.38 -14.84
N THR A 345 7.67 -5.72 -14.97
CA THR A 345 7.54 -4.27 -14.75
C THR A 345 7.85 -3.92 -13.29
N ALA A 346 7.30 -4.66 -12.33
CA ALA A 346 7.56 -4.47 -10.90
C ALA A 346 9.05 -4.59 -10.56
N ASN A 347 9.75 -5.58 -11.13
CA ASN A 347 11.18 -5.79 -10.90
C ASN A 347 12.09 -4.65 -11.41
N THR A 348 11.58 -3.74 -12.23
CA THR A 348 12.30 -2.53 -12.66
C THR A 348 11.83 -1.27 -11.93
N THR A 349 10.66 -1.32 -11.27
CA THR A 349 10.01 -0.17 -10.67
C THR A 349 10.53 0.08 -9.26
N ARG A 350 10.89 1.32 -8.94
CA ARG A 350 11.31 1.77 -7.61
C ARG A 350 10.09 1.76 -6.68
N ALA A 351 10.26 1.21 -5.50
CA ALA A 351 9.24 1.15 -4.47
C ALA A 351 9.03 2.50 -3.77
N ALA A 352 7.80 2.74 -3.33
CA ALA A 352 7.45 3.89 -2.49
C ALA A 352 7.71 3.62 -1.00
N ILE A 353 7.41 2.40 -0.51
CA ILE A 353 7.36 2.09 0.93
C ILE A 353 8.44 1.09 1.39
N ARG A 354 9.55 1.00 0.66
CA ARG A 354 10.65 0.05 0.96
C ARG A 354 11.97 0.74 1.22
N LEU A 355 12.79 0.10 2.05
CA LEU A 355 14.11 0.57 2.45
C LEU A 355 15.20 -0.50 2.18
N PRO A 356 16.44 -0.11 1.82
CA PRO A 356 16.90 1.25 1.55
C PRO A 356 16.25 1.83 0.28
N ILE A 357 16.35 3.15 0.15
CA ILE A 357 15.86 3.87 -1.03
C ILE A 357 16.46 3.27 -2.31
N GLY A 358 15.62 3.09 -3.33
CA GLY A 358 15.99 2.45 -4.60
C GLY A 358 15.63 0.96 -4.67
N SER A 359 15.11 0.38 -3.58
CA SER A 359 14.52 -0.97 -3.58
C SER A 359 13.42 -1.09 -4.64
N ARG A 360 13.27 -2.30 -5.19
CA ARG A 360 12.23 -2.60 -6.19
C ARG A 360 10.91 -2.92 -5.52
N THR A 361 9.83 -2.54 -6.18
CA THR A 361 8.49 -2.83 -5.70
C THR A 361 8.20 -4.33 -5.72
N LYS A 362 7.36 -4.78 -4.78
CA LYS A 362 6.83 -6.14 -4.73
C LYS A 362 5.32 -6.08 -4.68
N MET A 363 4.69 -6.72 -5.65
CA MET A 363 3.26 -6.64 -5.90
C MET A 363 2.58 -7.99 -5.75
N VAL A 364 1.28 -7.93 -5.46
CA VAL A 364 0.32 -8.99 -5.76
C VAL A 364 -0.39 -8.61 -7.06
N VAL A 365 -0.52 -9.57 -7.97
CA VAL A 365 -1.15 -9.40 -9.28
C VAL A 365 -2.27 -10.42 -9.41
N ALA A 366 -3.49 -9.98 -9.73
CA ALA A 366 -4.66 -10.83 -9.89
C ALA A 366 -5.31 -10.62 -11.26
N VAL A 367 -5.75 -11.71 -11.88
CA VAL A 367 -6.51 -11.71 -13.14
C VAL A 367 -7.86 -12.38 -12.90
N ALA A 368 -8.93 -11.68 -13.25
CA ALA A 368 -10.31 -12.15 -13.14
C ALA A 368 -10.91 -12.40 -14.54
N ASP A 369 -11.70 -13.47 -14.67
CA ASP A 369 -12.57 -13.69 -15.83
C ASP A 369 -13.85 -12.83 -15.75
N LEU A 370 -14.66 -12.83 -16.81
CA LEU A 370 -15.84 -11.98 -16.98
C LEU A 370 -16.98 -12.19 -15.95
N ASP A 371 -16.94 -13.26 -15.15
CA ASP A 371 -17.84 -13.50 -14.01
C ASP A 371 -17.21 -13.14 -12.65
N GLY A 372 -15.99 -12.59 -12.65
CA GLY A 372 -15.22 -12.27 -11.46
C GLY A 372 -14.44 -13.45 -10.86
N THR A 373 -14.44 -14.63 -11.50
CA THR A 373 -13.64 -15.78 -11.08
C THR A 373 -12.16 -15.45 -11.24
N ILE A 374 -11.37 -15.69 -10.19
CA ILE A 374 -9.92 -15.47 -10.24
C ILE A 374 -9.24 -16.62 -10.97
N ILE A 375 -8.62 -16.31 -12.11
CA ILE A 375 -7.99 -17.26 -13.02
C ILE A 375 -6.47 -17.15 -13.04
N GLY A 376 -5.92 -16.24 -12.23
CA GLY A 376 -4.50 -16.13 -11.90
C GLY A 376 -4.32 -15.19 -10.71
N LEU A 377 -3.48 -15.58 -9.75
CA LEU A 377 -3.15 -14.75 -8.59
C LEU A 377 -1.70 -15.02 -8.20
N ARG A 378 -0.83 -14.03 -8.36
CA ARG A 378 0.59 -14.13 -8.03
C ARG A 378 0.96 -13.16 -6.92
N ARG A 379 1.62 -13.66 -5.89
CA ARG A 379 2.22 -12.86 -4.81
C ARG A 379 3.74 -12.85 -4.95
N MET A 380 4.33 -11.71 -5.26
CA MET A 380 5.79 -11.58 -5.27
C MET A 380 6.36 -11.75 -3.85
N PRO A 381 7.61 -12.24 -3.72
CA PRO A 381 8.25 -12.36 -2.43
C PRO A 381 8.26 -11.06 -1.64
N ASP A 382 7.92 -11.15 -0.35
CA ASP A 382 7.81 -10.00 0.57
C ASP A 382 6.79 -8.91 0.15
N SER A 383 5.89 -9.15 -0.81
CA SER A 383 4.80 -8.20 -1.03
C SER A 383 3.91 -8.12 0.22
N THR A 384 3.25 -6.99 0.43
CA THR A 384 2.30 -6.82 1.54
C THR A 384 1.14 -7.81 1.42
N VAL A 385 0.58 -8.24 2.56
CA VAL A 385 -0.46 -9.29 2.61
C VAL A 385 -1.85 -8.71 2.35
N PHE A 386 -2.10 -7.46 2.78
CA PHE A 386 -3.37 -6.79 2.47
C PHE A 386 -3.64 -6.70 0.96
N SER A 387 -2.56 -6.66 0.17
CA SER A 387 -2.60 -6.57 -1.28
C SER A 387 -3.20 -7.80 -1.96
N ILE A 388 -3.34 -8.94 -1.29
CA ILE A 388 -4.03 -10.11 -1.85
C ILE A 388 -5.53 -9.80 -2.04
N ASP A 389 -6.18 -9.30 -0.99
CA ASP A 389 -7.58 -8.84 -1.05
C ASP A 389 -7.72 -7.71 -2.07
N VAL A 390 -6.85 -6.71 -2.00
CA VAL A 390 -6.91 -5.53 -2.86
C VAL A 390 -6.74 -5.88 -4.33
N ALA A 391 -5.74 -6.69 -4.71
CA ALA A 391 -5.50 -7.05 -6.11
C ALA A 391 -6.68 -7.86 -6.68
N VAL A 392 -7.20 -8.84 -5.93
CA VAL A 392 -8.39 -9.62 -6.30
C VAL A 392 -9.60 -8.73 -6.49
N THR A 393 -9.86 -7.82 -5.54
CA THR A 393 -10.99 -6.91 -5.60
C THR A 393 -10.86 -5.92 -6.75
N LYS A 394 -9.68 -5.36 -6.99
CA LYS A 394 -9.37 -4.52 -8.16
C LYS A 394 -9.68 -5.25 -9.47
N ALA A 395 -9.25 -6.52 -9.62
CA ALA A 395 -9.53 -7.30 -10.82
C ALA A 395 -11.04 -7.52 -11.06
N ARG A 396 -11.80 -7.85 -10.00
CA ARG A 396 -13.26 -8.01 -10.04
C ARG A 396 -14.00 -6.70 -10.34
N ASN A 397 -13.53 -5.60 -9.76
CA ASN A 397 -14.05 -4.26 -10.05
C ASN A 397 -13.93 -3.96 -11.55
N MET A 398 -12.83 -4.34 -12.18
CA MET A 398 -12.62 -4.10 -13.60
C MET A 398 -13.56 -4.91 -14.49
N VAL A 399 -13.90 -6.13 -14.11
CA VAL A 399 -14.91 -6.92 -14.81
C VAL A 399 -16.30 -6.29 -14.67
N TYR A 400 -16.67 -5.87 -13.46
CA TYR A 400 -17.98 -5.30 -13.21
C TYR A 400 -18.18 -3.92 -13.85
N PHE A 401 -17.34 -2.94 -13.51
CA PHE A 401 -17.53 -1.53 -13.89
C PHE A 401 -17.28 -1.23 -15.37
N ASN A 402 -16.64 -2.14 -16.10
CA ASN A 402 -16.41 -2.04 -17.54
C ASN A 402 -17.37 -2.89 -18.38
N SER A 403 -18.28 -3.64 -17.75
CA SER A 403 -19.30 -4.46 -18.43
C SER A 403 -20.67 -3.79 -18.42
N ASN A 404 -21.63 -4.43 -19.09
CA ASN A 404 -23.04 -4.03 -19.05
C ASN A 404 -23.73 -4.36 -17.71
N SER A 405 -23.02 -4.97 -16.76
CA SER A 405 -23.54 -5.25 -15.41
C SER A 405 -23.62 -3.99 -14.56
N ARG A 406 -22.80 -2.99 -14.86
CA ARG A 406 -22.83 -1.68 -14.20
C ARG A 406 -24.09 -0.91 -14.57
N THR A 407 -24.70 -0.27 -13.60
CA THR A 407 -25.79 0.69 -13.78
C THR A 407 -25.25 2.11 -14.05
N ALA A 408 -26.03 2.94 -14.74
CA ALA A 408 -25.64 4.33 -14.99
C ALA A 408 -25.52 5.18 -13.71
N ALA A 409 -26.25 4.80 -12.66
CA ALA A 409 -26.27 5.54 -11.39
C ALA A 409 -24.96 5.39 -10.59
N GLU A 410 -24.25 4.27 -10.73
CA GLU A 410 -23.03 4.00 -9.95
C GLU A 410 -21.86 4.89 -10.36
N LEU A 411 -21.74 5.20 -11.66
CA LEU A 411 -20.72 6.10 -12.20
C LEU A 411 -21.39 7.24 -12.99
N ASN A 412 -22.15 8.09 -12.29
CA ASN A 412 -22.92 9.17 -12.89
C ASN A 412 -22.04 10.16 -13.70
N GLY A 413 -22.41 10.47 -14.94
CA GLY A 413 -21.59 11.24 -15.87
C GLY A 413 -20.62 10.41 -16.71
N VAL A 414 -20.48 9.10 -16.44
CA VAL A 414 -19.72 8.16 -17.27
C VAL A 414 -20.68 7.28 -18.08
N PRO A 415 -20.72 7.42 -19.42
CA PRO A 415 -21.53 6.55 -20.26
C PRO A 415 -21.20 5.07 -20.06
N LEU A 416 -22.18 4.18 -20.28
CA LEU A 416 -21.95 2.74 -20.31
C LEU A 416 -20.98 2.37 -21.46
N GLY A 417 -20.26 1.25 -21.31
CA GLY A 417 -19.27 0.79 -22.29
C GLY A 417 -17.95 1.57 -22.29
N ARG A 418 -17.71 2.41 -21.27
CA ARG A 418 -16.46 3.16 -21.08
C ARG A 418 -15.49 2.38 -20.21
N ALA A 419 -14.21 2.40 -20.60
CA ALA A 419 -13.13 1.81 -19.84
C ALA A 419 -12.74 2.73 -18.67
N VAL A 420 -12.94 2.27 -17.44
CA VAL A 420 -12.59 2.93 -16.18
C VAL A 420 -11.57 2.10 -15.41
N THR A 421 -10.81 2.73 -14.52
CA THR A 421 -9.90 2.06 -13.57
C THR A 421 -10.34 2.36 -12.13
N ASN A 422 -9.78 1.68 -11.14
CA ASN A 422 -10.02 2.04 -9.73
C ASN A 422 -9.51 3.46 -9.40
N ARG A 423 -8.57 4.02 -10.18
CA ARG A 423 -8.22 5.46 -10.11
C ARG A 423 -9.38 6.34 -10.56
N THR A 424 -10.06 5.99 -11.66
CA THR A 424 -11.26 6.71 -12.10
C THR A 424 -12.35 6.67 -11.04
N ILE A 425 -12.62 5.47 -10.51
CA ILE A 425 -13.68 5.23 -9.52
C ILE A 425 -13.38 6.01 -8.23
N GLY A 426 -12.16 5.91 -7.72
CA GLY A 426 -11.70 6.65 -6.54
C GLY A 426 -11.79 8.17 -6.69
N PHE A 427 -11.39 8.69 -7.85
CA PHE A 427 -11.41 10.12 -8.13
C PHE A 427 -12.82 10.72 -8.05
N GLY A 428 -13.81 10.07 -8.67
CA GLY A 428 -15.21 10.53 -8.59
C GLY A 428 -15.92 10.14 -7.30
N ALA A 429 -15.35 9.23 -6.50
CA ALA A 429 -15.88 8.82 -5.20
C ALA A 429 -15.45 9.72 -4.04
N HIS A 430 -14.58 10.69 -4.31
CA HIS A 430 -14.01 11.55 -3.29
C HIS A 430 -15.02 12.61 -2.79
N PRO A 431 -14.98 13.03 -1.51
CA PRO A 431 -15.90 14.03 -0.96
C PRO A 431 -15.61 15.46 -1.41
N LEU A 432 -14.51 15.68 -2.13
CA LEU A 432 -14.15 16.93 -2.78
C LEU A 432 -13.95 16.65 -4.27
N TYR A 433 -14.52 17.48 -5.15
CA TYR A 433 -14.48 17.30 -6.59
C TYR A 433 -14.23 18.61 -7.35
N PRO A 434 -13.06 18.75 -8.02
CA PRO A 434 -11.96 17.78 -8.05
C PRO A 434 -11.31 17.59 -6.66
N PRO A 435 -10.76 16.38 -6.37
CA PRO A 435 -10.04 16.13 -5.13
C PRO A 435 -8.91 17.15 -4.89
N GLY A 436 -8.80 17.59 -3.63
CA GLY A 436 -7.74 18.51 -3.17
C GLY A 436 -8.05 20.00 -3.30
N ILE A 437 -9.30 20.37 -3.59
CA ILE A 437 -9.78 21.75 -3.50
C ILE A 437 -10.89 21.82 -2.46
N ASP A 438 -10.64 22.52 -1.35
CA ASP A 438 -11.57 22.60 -0.24
C ASP A 438 -12.79 23.45 -0.62
N GLY A 439 -13.94 23.12 -0.04
CA GLY A 439 -15.20 23.83 -0.30
C GLY A 439 -15.86 23.49 -1.65
N THR A 440 -15.29 22.55 -2.41
CA THR A 440 -15.95 21.98 -3.60
C THR A 440 -17.04 20.97 -3.20
N SER A 441 -17.97 20.72 -4.12
CA SER A 441 -18.99 19.67 -3.95
C SER A 441 -18.36 18.28 -3.99
N ALA A 442 -19.08 17.30 -3.43
CA ALA A 442 -18.70 15.90 -3.53
C ALA A 442 -18.66 15.40 -4.98
N GLY A 443 -17.82 14.40 -5.21
CA GLY A 443 -17.73 13.74 -6.50
C GLY A 443 -18.99 12.95 -6.85
N PRO A 444 -19.27 12.76 -8.15
CA PRO A 444 -20.50 12.13 -8.62
C PRO A 444 -20.66 10.66 -8.19
N PHE A 445 -19.60 10.00 -7.71
CA PHE A 445 -19.60 8.60 -7.26
C PHE A 445 -19.51 8.46 -5.75
N LEU A 446 -19.59 9.54 -4.95
CA LEU A 446 -19.53 9.44 -3.48
C LEU A 446 -20.62 8.51 -2.92
N GLY A 447 -21.78 8.45 -3.58
CA GLY A 447 -22.84 7.50 -3.22
C GLY A 447 -22.42 6.03 -3.34
N LEU A 448 -21.56 5.69 -4.32
CA LEU A 448 -20.99 4.35 -4.48
C LEU A 448 -20.04 4.01 -3.32
N TYR A 449 -19.22 4.98 -2.89
CA TYR A 449 -18.35 4.83 -1.71
C TYR A 449 -19.15 4.58 -0.45
N ALA A 450 -20.17 5.40 -0.18
CA ALA A 450 -21.03 5.24 0.99
C ALA A 450 -21.78 3.89 0.98
N MET A 451 -22.24 3.45 -0.19
CA MET A 451 -22.87 2.14 -0.36
C MET A 451 -21.88 1.01 -0.02
N ASP A 452 -20.65 1.06 -0.52
CA ASP A 452 -19.64 0.04 -0.23
C ASP A 452 -19.24 0.03 1.26
N VAL A 453 -19.10 1.19 1.91
CA VAL A 453 -18.88 1.29 3.37
C VAL A 453 -19.97 0.53 4.13
N ALA A 454 -21.23 0.76 3.78
CA ALA A 454 -22.38 0.14 4.44
C ALA A 454 -22.60 -1.33 4.09
N ASN A 455 -22.08 -1.80 2.96
CA ASN A 455 -22.34 -3.14 2.43
C ASN A 455 -21.02 -3.87 2.05
N PRO A 456 -20.29 -4.41 3.05
CA PRO A 456 -19.08 -5.19 2.79
C PRO A 456 -19.31 -6.33 1.81
N CYS A 457 -18.28 -6.58 0.99
CA CYS A 457 -18.26 -7.70 0.05
C CYS A 457 -19.38 -7.66 -1.00
N THR A 458 -19.87 -6.46 -1.33
CA THR A 458 -20.70 -6.21 -2.51
C THR A 458 -19.84 -5.90 -3.74
N GLN A 459 -20.44 -5.69 -4.90
CA GLN A 459 -19.70 -5.29 -6.09
C GLN A 459 -20.54 -4.24 -6.80
N GLY A 460 -20.49 -3.01 -6.25
CA GLY A 460 -21.50 -2.00 -6.54
C GLY A 460 -22.91 -2.50 -6.20
N SER A 461 -23.86 -2.24 -7.09
CA SER A 461 -25.26 -2.66 -7.02
C SER A 461 -25.50 -4.08 -7.58
N GLN A 462 -24.46 -4.89 -7.80
CA GLN A 462 -24.62 -6.25 -8.33
C GLN A 462 -25.53 -7.11 -7.44
N THR A 463 -26.63 -7.60 -8.03
CA THR A 463 -27.61 -8.48 -7.37
C THR A 463 -27.10 -9.92 -7.24
N GLY A 464 -27.78 -10.76 -6.46
CA GLY A 464 -27.38 -12.16 -6.20
C GLY A 464 -26.71 -12.39 -4.85
N ALA A 465 -26.48 -13.66 -4.49
CA ALA A 465 -26.00 -14.05 -3.17
C ALA A 465 -24.66 -13.41 -2.79
N THR A 466 -24.51 -13.11 -1.49
CA THR A 466 -23.22 -12.77 -0.87
C THR A 466 -22.23 -13.89 -1.18
N ASN A 467 -21.06 -13.57 -1.75
CA ASN A 467 -19.98 -14.49 -2.18
C ASN A 467 -20.03 -15.05 -3.62
N ALA A 468 -20.90 -14.57 -4.52
CA ALA A 468 -20.84 -14.89 -5.95
C ALA A 468 -19.77 -14.06 -6.71
N ASN A 469 -18.48 -14.21 -6.37
CA ASN A 469 -17.37 -13.38 -6.86
C ASN A 469 -17.49 -11.88 -6.53
N LYS A 470 -18.01 -11.54 -5.34
CA LYS A 470 -18.11 -10.18 -4.83
C LYS A 470 -17.12 -9.97 -3.68
N SER A 471 -16.35 -8.88 -3.72
CA SER A 471 -15.33 -8.61 -2.70
C SER A 471 -15.17 -7.13 -2.30
N GLY A 472 -16.17 -6.31 -2.61
CA GLY A 472 -16.18 -4.88 -2.32
C GLY A 472 -15.67 -4.03 -3.48
N ILE A 473 -15.40 -2.77 -3.20
CA ILE A 473 -14.81 -1.82 -4.14
C ILE A 473 -13.52 -1.26 -3.55
N VAL A 474 -12.48 -1.21 -4.38
CA VAL A 474 -11.24 -0.49 -4.06
C VAL A 474 -11.29 0.91 -4.68
N PHE A 475 -11.03 1.95 -3.89
CA PHE A 475 -11.14 3.35 -4.34
C PHE A 475 -9.79 4.02 -4.62
N PHE A 476 -8.75 3.21 -4.86
CA PHE A 476 -7.41 3.70 -5.18
C PHE A 476 -6.78 2.93 -6.36
N PRO A 477 -5.78 3.53 -7.04
CA PRO A 477 -5.22 3.09 -8.33
C PRO A 477 -4.64 1.67 -8.34
N GLY A 478 -4.35 1.12 -9.52
CA GLY A 478 -3.73 -0.21 -9.68
C GLY A 478 -4.56 -1.24 -10.44
N SER A 479 -5.38 -0.84 -11.41
CA SER A 479 -6.24 -1.79 -12.12
C SER A 479 -6.61 -1.36 -13.52
N ALA A 480 -6.98 -2.33 -14.35
CA ALA A 480 -7.48 -2.09 -15.70
C ALA A 480 -8.38 -3.25 -16.18
N GLY A 481 -9.40 -2.92 -16.98
CA GLY A 481 -10.06 -3.93 -17.81
C GLY A 481 -9.11 -4.43 -18.90
N LEU A 482 -9.19 -5.72 -19.22
CA LEU A 482 -8.42 -6.36 -20.27
C LEU A 482 -9.30 -6.47 -21.52
N TYR A 483 -8.83 -5.99 -22.66
CA TYR A 483 -9.61 -5.92 -23.90
C TYR A 483 -8.92 -6.64 -25.06
N ARG A 484 -9.70 -7.33 -25.88
CA ARG A 484 -9.24 -7.91 -27.14
C ARG A 484 -10.20 -7.47 -28.24
N ASN A 485 -9.66 -6.85 -29.30
CA ASN A 485 -10.45 -6.28 -30.39
C ASN A 485 -11.57 -5.31 -29.92
N GLY A 486 -11.30 -4.56 -28.84
CA GLY A 486 -12.24 -3.61 -28.25
C GLY A 486 -13.34 -4.24 -27.37
N THR A 487 -13.34 -5.56 -27.19
CA THR A 487 -14.25 -6.27 -26.28
C THR A 487 -13.54 -6.59 -24.97
N LEU A 488 -14.22 -6.37 -23.84
CA LEU A 488 -13.72 -6.76 -22.52
C LEU A 488 -13.60 -8.29 -22.44
N VAL A 489 -12.45 -8.79 -22.01
CA VAL A 489 -12.15 -10.23 -21.87
C VAL A 489 -11.71 -10.64 -20.46
N GLY A 490 -11.57 -9.68 -19.54
CA GLY A 490 -11.21 -9.94 -18.15
C GLY A 490 -10.86 -8.66 -17.40
N GLY A 491 -10.38 -8.79 -16.17
CA GLY A 491 -9.90 -7.69 -15.34
C GLY A 491 -8.55 -7.97 -14.71
N LEU A 492 -7.72 -6.93 -14.59
CA LEU A 492 -6.41 -6.96 -13.94
C LEU A 492 -6.44 -6.07 -12.70
N GLY A 493 -5.91 -6.57 -11.59
CA GLY A 493 -5.65 -5.81 -10.38
C GLY A 493 -4.23 -6.03 -9.87
N VAL A 494 -3.58 -4.96 -9.44
CA VAL A 494 -2.21 -4.93 -8.90
C VAL A 494 -2.23 -4.15 -7.59
N SER A 495 -1.53 -4.65 -6.57
CA SER A 495 -1.32 -3.91 -5.33
C SER A 495 -0.03 -4.35 -4.63
N GLY A 496 0.71 -3.44 -4.01
CA GLY A 496 1.81 -3.85 -3.12
C GLY A 496 2.60 -2.73 -2.48
N ASP A 497 2.96 -1.71 -3.26
CA ASP A 497 3.70 -0.53 -2.80
C ASP A 497 2.87 0.76 -3.00
N GLY A 498 3.44 1.79 -3.65
CA GLY A 498 2.76 3.06 -3.89
C GLY A 498 1.75 2.96 -5.03
N VAL A 499 0.73 3.80 -5.00
CA VAL A 499 -0.39 3.69 -5.94
C VAL A 499 -0.06 4.11 -7.36
N ASP A 500 0.93 4.98 -7.54
CA ASP A 500 1.42 5.31 -8.88
C ASP A 500 2.28 4.15 -9.43
N GLU A 501 3.03 3.43 -8.58
CA GLU A 501 3.70 2.17 -8.93
C GLU A 501 2.69 1.07 -9.27
N ASP A 502 1.60 0.93 -8.52
CA ASP A 502 0.51 -0.01 -8.81
C ASP A 502 -0.03 0.21 -10.24
N ASP A 503 -0.29 1.46 -10.63
CA ASP A 503 -0.74 1.81 -11.99
C ASP A 503 0.33 1.54 -13.06
N TYR A 504 1.59 1.85 -12.79
CA TYR A 504 2.68 1.61 -13.72
C TYR A 504 2.88 0.12 -14.00
N VAL A 505 2.84 -0.70 -12.95
CA VAL A 505 2.88 -2.17 -13.04
C VAL A 505 1.64 -2.72 -13.74
N THR A 506 0.46 -2.17 -13.45
CA THR A 506 -0.79 -2.54 -14.14
C THR A 506 -0.68 -2.30 -15.64
N ASN A 507 -0.21 -1.12 -16.05
CA ASN A 507 -0.03 -0.77 -17.46
C ASN A 507 0.94 -1.75 -18.15
N GLY A 508 2.04 -2.13 -17.49
CA GLY A 508 2.95 -3.17 -17.97
C GLY A 508 2.26 -4.53 -18.16
N GLY A 509 1.42 -4.94 -17.21
CA GLY A 509 0.62 -6.18 -17.29
C GLY A 509 -0.40 -6.20 -18.44
N THR A 510 -0.94 -5.04 -18.84
CA THR A 510 -1.96 -4.95 -19.90
C THR A 510 -1.43 -5.08 -21.33
N PHE A 511 -0.13 -5.28 -21.55
CA PHE A 511 0.45 -5.31 -22.90
C PHE A 511 -0.26 -6.30 -23.84
N GLY A 512 -0.84 -5.80 -24.93
CA GLY A 512 -1.64 -6.58 -25.90
C GLY A 512 -3.12 -6.77 -25.52
N PHE A 513 -3.54 -6.20 -24.38
CA PHE A 513 -4.90 -6.24 -23.83
C PHE A 513 -5.43 -4.85 -23.45
N GLU A 514 -4.86 -3.79 -24.00
CA GLU A 514 -5.17 -2.42 -23.63
C GLU A 514 -6.59 -2.03 -24.07
N ALA A 515 -7.28 -1.25 -23.23
CA ALA A 515 -8.53 -0.63 -23.63
C ALA A 515 -8.30 0.34 -24.82
N PRO A 516 -9.17 0.34 -25.86
CA PRO A 516 -9.10 1.33 -26.93
C PRO A 516 -9.15 2.76 -26.37
N THR A 517 -8.27 3.63 -26.86
CA THR A 517 -8.16 5.00 -26.34
C THR A 517 -9.49 5.76 -26.38
N SER A 518 -10.30 5.55 -27.42
CA SER A 518 -11.58 6.24 -27.61
C SER A 518 -12.65 5.93 -26.54
N ILE A 519 -12.49 4.82 -25.79
CA ILE A 519 -13.46 4.43 -24.75
C ILE A 519 -12.95 4.67 -23.33
N ARG A 520 -11.69 5.10 -23.16
CA ARG A 520 -11.10 5.35 -21.83
C ARG A 520 -11.78 6.50 -21.10
N ALA A 521 -11.81 6.41 -19.77
CA ALA A 521 -12.37 7.42 -18.89
C ALA A 521 -11.67 8.78 -19.05
N ASP A 522 -10.39 8.78 -19.40
CA ASP A 522 -9.66 10.00 -19.71
C ASP A 522 -10.11 10.66 -21.03
N GLN A 523 -11.10 10.15 -21.75
CA GLN A 523 -11.77 10.88 -22.83
C GLN A 523 -13.04 11.61 -22.36
N ILE A 524 -13.35 11.55 -21.07
CA ILE A 524 -14.57 12.11 -20.47
C ILE A 524 -14.20 13.31 -19.60
N THR A 525 -14.96 14.38 -19.79
CA THR A 525 -14.95 15.56 -18.91
C THR A 525 -16.28 15.58 -18.16
N ASP A 526 -16.22 15.53 -16.84
CA ASP A 526 -17.37 15.65 -15.94
C ASP A 526 -17.22 16.91 -15.09
N GLN A 527 -18.24 17.76 -15.08
CA GLN A 527 -18.23 19.07 -14.38
C GLN A 527 -16.99 19.93 -14.67
N GLY A 528 -16.49 19.88 -15.91
CA GLY A 528 -15.29 20.63 -16.33
C GLY A 528 -13.95 19.98 -15.93
N VAL A 529 -13.97 18.81 -15.30
CA VAL A 529 -12.79 18.05 -14.86
C VAL A 529 -12.63 16.79 -15.70
N ARG A 530 -11.42 16.56 -16.23
CA ARG A 530 -11.09 15.33 -16.97
C ARG A 530 -10.90 14.18 -16.00
N LEU A 531 -11.61 13.07 -16.21
CA LEU A 531 -11.46 11.88 -15.35
C LEU A 531 -10.08 11.22 -15.56
N PRO A 532 -9.42 10.73 -14.50
CA PRO A 532 -8.13 10.05 -14.64
C PRO A 532 -8.32 8.58 -15.08
N TYR A 533 -7.30 8.01 -15.73
CA TYR A 533 -7.24 6.59 -16.08
C TYR A 533 -6.00 5.92 -15.48
N PHE A 534 -4.81 6.38 -15.86
CA PHE A 534 -3.54 6.01 -15.23
C PHE A 534 -2.75 7.25 -14.81
N LYS A 535 -1.95 7.13 -13.76
CA LYS A 535 -0.88 8.07 -13.39
C LYS A 535 0.34 7.27 -12.98
N PHE A 536 1.50 7.66 -13.50
CA PHE A 536 2.76 6.96 -13.27
C PHE A 536 3.72 7.79 -12.43
N PRO A 537 4.68 7.16 -11.72
CA PRO A 537 5.75 7.87 -11.06
C PRO A 537 6.56 8.66 -12.08
N ARG A 538 7.08 9.82 -11.68
CA ARG A 538 7.88 10.67 -12.58
C ARG A 538 9.13 9.97 -13.10
N ASN A 539 9.79 9.19 -12.23
CA ASN A 539 10.99 8.42 -12.54
C ASN A 539 10.79 6.99 -12.01
N PRO A 540 10.04 6.13 -12.73
CA PRO A 540 9.60 4.86 -12.19
C PRO A 540 10.74 3.88 -11.93
N THR A 541 11.87 3.99 -12.63
CA THR A 541 12.97 3.00 -12.56
C THR A 541 14.20 3.45 -11.77
N ASN A 542 14.29 4.74 -11.44
CA ASN A 542 15.51 5.36 -10.88
C ASN A 542 15.41 5.60 -9.39
#